data_AF-A0A7D5S6A4-F1
#
_entry.id   AF-A0A7D5S6A4-F1
#
_cell.length_a   1.000
_cell.length_b   1.000
_cell.length_c   1.000
_cell.angle_alpha   90.00
_cell.angle_beta   90.00
_cell.angle_gamma   90.00
#
_symmetry.space_group_name_H-M   'P 1'
#
loop_
_entity.id
_entity.type
_entity.pdbx_description
1 polymer ?
#
loop_
_entity_poly.entity_id
_entity_poly.type
_entity_poly.pdbx_seq_one_letter_code
_entity_poly.pdbx_strand_id
1 'polypeptide(L)'
;MHLNSVIYTTKPLYNYVVTNSSANFGAIHTPGFVSVIDSICSYYHRQNQFQQYYHEIEILVIKHLVVSNIRRLRAARYKNKFQLFMELRSELIKRFPDFQRNKYLKDEPYFVQAAVAITKKYPKAFKAIFRDN
;
A
#
# COMPACT_ATOMS: atom_id res chain seq x y z
N MET A 1 34.42 -8.21 9.90
CA MET A 1 33.25 -9.08 9.68
C MET A 1 32.04 -8.18 9.49
N HIS A 2 31.39 -8.22 8.31
CA HIS A 2 30.37 -7.24 7.89
C HIS A 2 29.07 -7.40 8.70
N LEU A 3 28.91 -6.61 9.76
CA LEU A 3 27.68 -6.52 10.56
C LEU A 3 26.60 -5.60 9.95
N ASN A 4 26.88 -4.98 8.79
CA ASN A 4 26.01 -3.98 8.14
C ASN A 4 25.49 -4.43 6.76
N SER A 5 25.32 -5.73 6.53
CA SER A 5 24.79 -6.26 5.27
C SER A 5 23.52 -7.06 5.47
N VAL A 6 22.49 -6.78 4.69
CA VAL A 6 21.27 -7.58 4.63
C VAL A 6 21.48 -8.76 3.68
N ILE A 7 21.29 -9.99 4.17
CA ILE A 7 21.34 -11.21 3.36
C ILE A 7 19.90 -11.66 3.08
N TYR A 8 19.56 -11.86 1.81
CA TYR A 8 18.26 -12.34 1.37
C TYR A 8 18.36 -13.78 0.84
N THR A 9 17.36 -14.61 1.16
CA THR A 9 17.22 -15.97 0.61
C THR A 9 15.83 -16.20 0.05
N THR A 10 15.75 -16.91 -1.08
CA THR A 10 14.51 -17.35 -1.70
C THR A 10 13.96 -18.63 -1.10
N LYS A 11 14.73 -19.30 -0.23
CA LYS A 11 14.32 -20.55 0.42
C LYS A 11 13.22 -20.24 1.45
N PRO A 12 12.10 -20.99 1.45
CA PRO A 12 11.07 -20.83 2.46
C PRO A 12 11.56 -21.43 3.78
N LEU A 13 12.16 -20.59 4.64
CA LEU A 13 12.69 -21.01 5.94
C LEU A 13 11.67 -20.86 7.08
N TYR A 14 10.53 -20.22 6.82
CA TYR A 14 9.50 -19.96 7.82
C TYR A 14 8.10 -20.09 7.19
N ASN A 15 7.25 -20.92 7.81
CA ASN A 15 5.85 -21.06 7.43
C ASN A 15 4.99 -20.18 8.33
N TYR A 16 4.43 -19.11 7.78
CA TYR A 16 3.53 -18.21 8.53
C TYR A 16 2.11 -18.79 8.56
N VAL A 17 1.64 -19.18 9.75
CA VAL A 17 0.27 -19.65 9.96
C VAL A 17 -0.68 -18.44 9.98
N VAL A 18 -1.62 -18.41 9.04
CA VAL A 18 -2.63 -17.36 8.93
C VAL A 18 -3.91 -17.79 9.65
N THR A 19 -4.41 -16.93 10.54
CA THR A 19 -5.68 -17.09 11.25
C THR A 19 -6.60 -15.88 11.02
N ASN A 20 -7.88 -15.98 11.36
CA ASN A 20 -8.83 -14.86 11.26
C ASN A 20 -8.46 -13.65 12.14
N SER A 21 -7.65 -13.85 13.18
CA SER A 21 -7.13 -12.78 14.05
C SER A 21 -5.78 -12.23 13.58
N SER A 22 -5.20 -12.78 12.51
CA SER A 22 -3.94 -12.26 11.96
C SER A 22 -4.13 -10.84 11.45
N ALA A 23 -3.17 -9.97 11.76
CA ALA A 23 -3.19 -8.55 11.40
C ALA A 23 -3.38 -8.29 9.88
N ASN A 24 -3.12 -9.30 9.04
CA ASN A 24 -3.30 -9.24 7.59
C ASN A 24 -4.77 -9.27 7.12
N PHE A 25 -5.74 -9.65 7.97
CA PHE A 25 -7.14 -9.84 7.59
C PHE A 25 -8.13 -8.86 8.25
N GLY A 26 -7.68 -8.04 9.22
CA GLY A 26 -8.54 -7.06 9.89
C GLY A 26 -8.44 -5.64 9.31
N ALA A 27 -9.56 -5.04 8.91
CA ALA A 27 -9.61 -3.61 8.55
C ALA A 27 -9.31 -2.65 9.71
N ILE A 28 -9.27 -3.16 10.94
CA ILE A 28 -9.01 -2.38 12.17
C ILE A 28 -7.66 -1.64 12.08
N HIS A 29 -6.71 -2.15 11.29
CA HIS A 29 -5.38 -1.55 11.12
C HIS A 29 -5.26 -0.60 9.92
N THR A 30 -6.32 -0.41 9.14
CA THR A 30 -6.30 0.43 7.93
C THR A 30 -5.92 1.89 8.23
N PRO A 31 -6.42 2.54 9.32
CA PRO A 31 -5.97 3.88 9.69
C PRO A 31 -4.49 3.93 10.09
N GLY A 32 -3.96 2.84 10.65
CA GLY A 32 -2.52 2.70 10.94
C GLY A 32 -1.65 2.70 9.69
N PHE A 33 -2.22 2.54 8.50
CA PHE A 33 -1.46 2.60 7.27
C PHE A 33 -0.93 4.03 6.98
N VAL A 34 -1.72 5.06 7.30
CA VAL A 34 -1.29 6.45 7.14
C VAL A 34 -0.10 6.76 8.06
N SER A 35 -0.16 6.34 9.32
CA SER A 35 0.96 6.55 10.26
C SER A 35 2.23 5.79 9.86
N VAL A 36 2.10 4.60 9.26
CA VAL A 36 3.24 3.87 8.69
C VAL A 36 3.86 4.63 7.52
N ILE A 37 3.05 5.14 6.58
CA ILE A 37 3.54 5.97 5.47
C ILE A 37 4.26 7.21 6.03
N ASP A 38 3.67 7.91 6.99
CA ASP A 38 4.25 9.10 7.58
C ASP A 38 5.56 8.82 8.29
N SER A 39 5.67 7.68 8.98
CA SER A 39 6.90 7.24 9.62
C SER A 39 8.01 7.01 8.59
N ILE A 40 7.71 6.33 7.47
CA ILE A 40 8.65 6.08 6.38
C ILE A 40 9.12 7.40 5.77
N CYS A 41 8.18 8.25 5.33
CA CYS A 41 8.52 9.54 4.74
C CYS A 41 9.36 10.39 5.71
N SER A 42 8.93 10.48 6.97
CA SER A 42 9.64 11.25 8.01
C SER A 42 11.04 10.73 8.26
N TYR A 43 11.24 9.40 8.25
CA TYR A 43 12.57 8.81 8.39
C TYR A 43 13.49 9.27 7.26
N TYR A 44 13.07 9.10 6.00
CA TYR A 44 13.91 9.47 4.85
C TYR A 44 14.12 10.99 4.72
N HIS A 45 13.16 11.80 5.17
CA HIS A 45 13.35 13.25 5.30
C HIS A 45 14.42 13.59 6.34
N ARG A 46 14.39 12.98 7.53
CA ARG A 46 15.43 13.20 8.56
C ARG A 46 16.83 12.80 8.11
N GLN A 47 16.94 11.81 7.23
CA GLN A 47 18.22 11.40 6.64
C GLN A 47 18.63 12.21 5.41
N ASN A 48 17.83 13.21 4.96
CA ASN A 48 18.02 13.94 3.71
C ASN A 48 18.08 13.04 2.45
N GLN A 49 17.47 11.85 2.53
CA GLN A 49 17.50 10.83 1.49
C GLN A 49 16.14 10.65 0.79
N PHE A 50 15.12 11.42 1.19
CA PHE A 50 13.78 11.30 0.62
C PHE A 50 13.75 11.46 -0.90
N GLN A 51 14.46 12.45 -1.44
CA GLN A 51 14.50 12.67 -2.89
C GLN A 51 15.23 11.54 -3.63
N GLN A 52 16.31 11.02 -3.04
CA GLN A 52 17.06 9.90 -3.62
C GLN A 52 16.18 8.65 -3.77
N TYR A 53 15.33 8.37 -2.79
CA TYR A 53 14.46 7.19 -2.76
C TYR A 53 12.99 7.49 -3.06
N TYR A 54 12.69 8.65 -3.63
CA TYR A 54 11.31 9.12 -3.80
C TYR A 54 10.45 8.11 -4.55
N HIS A 55 10.97 7.59 -5.67
CA HIS A 55 10.22 6.66 -6.53
C HIS A 55 10.04 5.29 -5.86
N GLU A 56 11.02 4.83 -5.11
CA GLU A 56 11.00 3.58 -4.33
C GLU A 56 9.97 3.67 -3.21
N ILE A 57 9.92 4.81 -2.51
CA ILE A 57 8.92 5.08 -1.47
C ILE A 57 7.53 5.17 -2.10
N GLU A 58 7.38 5.93 -3.19
CA GLU A 58 6.11 6.10 -3.89
C GLU A 58 5.52 4.75 -4.35
N ILE A 59 6.32 3.88 -4.99
CA ILE A 59 5.82 2.56 -5.43
C ILE A 59 5.47 1.66 -4.24
N LEU A 60 6.23 1.73 -3.15
CA LEU A 60 5.92 0.99 -1.93
C LEU A 60 4.58 1.43 -1.34
N VAL A 61 4.31 2.73 -1.29
CA VAL A 61 3.03 3.28 -0.82
C VAL A 61 1.90 2.87 -1.75
N ILE A 62 2.08 2.95 -3.08
CA ILE A 62 1.09 2.48 -4.06
C ILE A 62 0.74 1.01 -3.83
N LYS A 63 1.72 0.12 -3.72
CA LYS A 63 1.47 -1.33 -3.56
C LYS A 63 0.68 -1.64 -2.30
N HIS A 64 0.95 -0.92 -1.22
CA HIS A 64 0.19 -1.14 -0.01
C HIS A 64 -1.19 -0.50 -0.05
N LEU A 65 -1.33 0.71 -0.57
CA LEU A 65 -2.62 1.43 -0.61
C LEU A 65 -3.59 0.82 -1.62
N VAL A 66 -3.07 0.37 -2.75
CA VAL A 66 -3.85 -0.23 -3.82
C VAL A 66 -3.99 -1.73 -3.55
N VAL A 67 -2.91 -2.50 -3.60
CA VAL A 67 -3.04 -3.97 -3.57
C VAL A 67 -3.42 -4.49 -2.19
N SER A 68 -2.73 -4.05 -1.14
CA SER A 68 -2.94 -4.61 0.20
C SER A 68 -4.23 -4.11 0.84
N ASN A 69 -4.48 -2.80 0.80
CA ASN A 69 -5.66 -2.22 1.44
C ASN A 69 -6.96 -2.54 0.69
N ILE A 70 -6.99 -2.61 -0.65
CA ILE A 70 -8.20 -3.06 -1.37
C ILE A 70 -8.57 -4.49 -0.96
N ARG A 71 -7.60 -5.39 -0.86
CA ARG A 71 -7.83 -6.78 -0.42
C ARG A 71 -8.35 -6.83 1.02
N ARG A 72 -7.75 -6.06 1.93
CA ARG A 72 -8.18 -5.98 3.35
C ARG A 72 -9.58 -5.40 3.49
N LEU A 73 -9.88 -4.29 2.81
CA LEU A 73 -11.19 -3.66 2.84
C LEU A 73 -12.27 -4.58 2.28
N ARG A 74 -11.99 -5.30 1.18
CA ARG A 74 -12.91 -6.30 0.65
C ARG A 74 -13.24 -7.39 1.67
N ALA A 75 -12.22 -7.96 2.33
CA ALA A 75 -12.38 -9.05 3.29
C ALA A 75 -12.98 -8.62 4.65
N ALA A 76 -12.85 -7.35 5.02
CA ALA A 76 -13.27 -6.88 6.32
C ALA A 76 -14.79 -6.78 6.49
N ARG A 77 -15.26 -6.99 7.72
CA ARG A 77 -16.64 -6.67 8.14
C ARG A 77 -16.74 -5.22 8.64
N TYR A 78 -16.33 -4.28 7.81
CA TYR A 78 -16.37 -2.84 8.11
C TYR A 78 -17.47 -2.18 7.26
N LYS A 79 -18.30 -1.33 7.87
CA LYS A 79 -19.26 -0.50 7.13
C LYS A 79 -18.52 0.66 6.47
N ASN A 80 -18.98 1.16 5.33
CA ASN A 80 -18.38 2.31 4.64
C ASN A 80 -16.93 2.07 4.13
N LYS A 81 -16.59 0.85 3.70
CA LYS A 81 -15.28 0.50 3.10
C LYS A 81 -14.82 1.49 2.02
N PHE A 82 -15.76 1.93 1.18
CA PHE A 82 -15.48 2.87 0.11
C PHE A 82 -15.04 4.24 0.63
N GLN A 83 -15.63 4.73 1.72
CA GLN A 83 -15.26 5.99 2.33
C GLN A 83 -13.81 5.95 2.84
N LEU A 84 -13.47 4.88 3.56
CA LEU A 84 -12.10 4.64 4.04
C LEU A 84 -11.10 4.53 2.88
N PHE A 85 -11.47 3.87 1.78
CA PHE A 85 -10.65 3.87 0.56
C PHE A 85 -10.45 5.28 -0.01
N MET A 86 -11.48 6.11 -0.01
CA MET A 86 -11.37 7.50 -0.50
C MET A 86 -10.45 8.36 0.37
N GLU A 87 -10.45 8.15 1.68
CA GLU A 87 -9.53 8.79 2.63
C GLU A 87 -8.07 8.39 2.34
N LEU A 88 -7.81 7.09 2.22
CA LEU A 88 -6.48 6.59 1.84
C LEU A 88 -6.02 7.15 0.49
N ARG A 89 -6.92 7.19 -0.49
CA ARG A 89 -6.64 7.78 -1.81
C ARG A 89 -6.27 9.26 -1.69
N SER A 90 -6.97 10.02 -0.84
CA SER A 90 -6.66 11.43 -0.59
C SER A 90 -5.24 11.59 -0.05
N GLU A 91 -4.86 10.76 0.93
CA GLU A 91 -3.52 10.78 1.52
C GLU A 91 -2.42 10.40 0.52
N LEU A 92 -2.69 9.46 -0.40
CA LEU A 92 -1.80 9.12 -1.50
C LEU A 92 -1.59 10.32 -2.44
N ILE A 93 -2.68 10.93 -2.93
CA ILE A 93 -2.60 12.04 -3.88
C ILE A 93 -1.91 13.26 -3.26
N LYS A 94 -2.14 13.51 -1.97
CA LYS A 94 -1.50 14.60 -1.22
C LYS A 94 0.03 14.45 -1.17
N ARG A 95 0.53 13.24 -0.98
CA ARG A 95 1.98 12.97 -0.87
C ARG A 95 2.65 12.73 -2.22
N PHE A 96 1.93 12.09 -3.14
CA PHE A 96 2.45 11.60 -4.41
C PHE A 96 1.44 11.94 -5.54
N PRO A 97 1.33 13.21 -5.96
CA PRO A 97 0.30 13.64 -6.92
C PRO A 97 0.45 12.98 -8.30
N ASP A 98 1.68 12.66 -8.69
CA ASP A 98 2.05 12.05 -9.97
C ASP A 98 2.34 10.55 -9.88
N PHE A 99 1.81 9.87 -8.85
CA PHE A 99 2.04 8.44 -8.58
C PHE A 99 1.83 7.48 -9.76
N GLN A 100 1.04 7.87 -10.76
CA GLN A 100 0.83 7.08 -11.98
C GLN A 100 2.02 7.06 -12.94
N ARG A 101 2.94 8.01 -12.78
CA ARG A 101 4.14 8.16 -13.62
C ARG A 101 5.38 7.55 -12.96
N ASN A 102 5.19 6.84 -11.85
CA ASN A 102 6.29 6.16 -11.15
C ASN A 102 7.04 5.21 -12.10
N LYS A 103 8.36 5.36 -12.17
CA LYS A 103 9.22 4.60 -13.11
C LYS A 103 9.19 3.09 -12.90
N TYR A 104 8.84 2.61 -11.71
CA TYR A 104 8.75 1.19 -11.35
C TYR A 104 7.37 0.59 -11.65
N LEU A 105 6.36 1.40 -11.96
CA LEU A 105 5.00 0.89 -12.20
C LEU A 105 4.93 -0.05 -13.40
N LYS A 106 5.76 0.17 -14.43
CA LYS A 106 5.84 -0.67 -15.63
C LYS A 106 6.32 -2.10 -15.34
N ASP A 107 7.10 -2.27 -14.26
CA ASP A 107 7.69 -3.55 -13.87
C ASP A 107 6.75 -4.33 -12.92
N GLU A 108 5.66 -3.69 -12.46
CA GLU A 108 4.66 -4.33 -11.61
C GLU A 108 3.65 -5.15 -12.43
N PRO A 109 3.00 -6.16 -11.83
CA PRO A 109 1.96 -6.92 -12.50
C PRO A 109 0.82 -6.05 -13.06
N TYR A 110 0.22 -6.49 -14.18
CA TYR A 110 -0.84 -5.75 -14.87
C TYR A 110 -2.00 -5.31 -13.96
N PHE A 111 -2.39 -6.14 -12.98
CA PHE A 111 -3.45 -5.79 -12.04
C PHE A 111 -3.09 -4.59 -11.15
N VAL A 112 -1.81 -4.40 -10.80
CA VAL A 112 -1.33 -3.24 -10.04
C VAL A 112 -1.45 -1.99 -10.90
N GLN A 113 -0.97 -2.06 -12.14
CA GLN A 113 -1.05 -0.96 -13.11
C GLN A 113 -2.50 -0.54 -13.36
N ALA A 114 -3.39 -1.51 -13.58
CA ALA A 114 -4.81 -1.27 -13.76
C ALA A 114 -5.44 -0.63 -12.51
N ALA A 115 -5.14 -1.14 -11.31
CA ALA A 115 -5.68 -0.60 -10.08
C ALA A 115 -5.17 0.82 -9.78
N VAL A 116 -3.94 1.16 -10.16
CA VAL A 116 -3.40 2.54 -10.11
C VAL A 116 -4.15 3.47 -11.08
N ALA A 117 -4.41 3.01 -12.31
CA ALA A 117 -5.16 3.77 -13.30
C ALA A 117 -6.61 4.06 -12.82
N ILE A 118 -7.28 3.03 -12.31
CA ILE A 118 -8.65 3.13 -11.78
C ILE A 118 -8.70 4.02 -10.54
N THR A 119 -7.73 3.89 -9.62
CA THR A 119 -7.66 4.71 -8.39
C THR A 119 -7.70 6.21 -8.69
N LYS A 120 -6.97 6.69 -9.70
CA LYS A 120 -7.02 8.13 -10.06
C LYS A 120 -8.29 8.48 -10.83
N LYS A 121 -8.58 7.74 -11.91
CA LYS A 121 -9.53 8.15 -12.95
C LYS A 121 -10.98 7.75 -12.67
N TYR A 122 -11.19 6.58 -12.05
CA TYR A 122 -12.52 6.01 -11.81
C TYR A 122 -12.64 5.36 -10.43
N PRO A 123 -12.37 6.07 -9.32
CA PRO A 123 -12.37 5.46 -7.98
C PRO A 123 -13.72 4.83 -7.62
N LYS A 124 -14.84 5.34 -8.15
CA LYS A 124 -16.18 4.77 -7.94
C LYS A 124 -16.32 3.30 -8.36
N ALA A 125 -15.47 2.81 -9.27
CA ALA A 125 -15.44 1.39 -9.66
C ALA A 125 -15.19 0.46 -8.45
N PHE A 126 -14.45 0.94 -7.44
CA PHE A 126 -14.21 0.17 -6.22
C PHE A 126 -15.46 -0.05 -5.37
N LYS A 127 -16.55 0.71 -5.57
CA LYS A 127 -17.84 0.41 -4.91
C LYS A 127 -18.36 -0.98 -5.25
N ALA A 128 -18.14 -1.45 -6.48
CA ALA A 128 -18.53 -2.79 -6.90
C ALA A 128 -17.67 -3.88 -6.23
N ILE A 129 -16.40 -3.57 -5.94
CA ILE A 129 -15.44 -4.47 -5.28
C ILE A 129 -15.70 -4.56 -3.77
N PHE A 130 -16.16 -3.46 -3.17
CA PHE A 130 -16.41 -3.36 -1.74
C PHE A 130 -17.86 -3.66 -1.34
N ARG A 131 -18.70 -4.21 -2.24
CA ARG A 131 -20.11 -4.52 -1.93
C ARG A 131 -20.21 -5.26 -0.59
N ASP A 132 -21.09 -4.73 0.26
CA ASP A 132 -21.40 -5.32 1.55
C ASP A 132 -22.14 -6.64 1.29
N ASN A 133 -21.48 -7.76 1.64
CA ASN A 133 -22.13 -9.04 1.86
C ASN A 133 -22.53 -9.13 3.34
#